data_AF-A0A0G0DC86-F1
#
_entry.id   AF-A0A0G0DC86-F1
#
_cell.length_a   1.000
_cell.length_b   1.000
_cell.length_c   1.000
_cell.angle_alpha   90.00
_cell.angle_beta   90.00
_cell.angle_gamma   90.00
#
_symmetry.space_group_name_H-M   'P 1'
#
loop_
_entity.id
_entity.type
_entity.pdbx_description
1 polymer ?
#
loop_
_entity_poly.entity_id
_entity_poly.type
_entity_poly.pdbx_seq_one_letter_code
_entity_poly.pdbx_strand_id
1 'polypeptide(L)'
;MISISYSQENKVDYYYRNYHCFDFVKRCELEILKIKNLDTLIYVTSSEFHGNYEEIHGKLSKINDSIYFVKTFKHLSQSGNGDKPFSVAKDSIFFFCDSSLINSTIWIEYLNGQKEQHKIYSTENKFWINEKLFNKEKDRLYLILECKNPIVDENVEIVSKYFNPKFCIAFTSLSQLEDFYIIVSDKQVITLNFGSEGHQSIGPIFKLDRMKQGTQLPKDRKLYDL
;
A
#
# COMPACT_ATOMS: atom_id res chain seq x y z
N MET A 1 -19.98 -6.17 5.01
CA MET A 1 -20.52 -4.93 4.41
C MET A 1 -20.02 -3.76 5.23
N ILE A 2 -19.39 -2.74 4.62
CA ILE A 2 -19.04 -1.51 5.35
C ILE A 2 -20.08 -0.46 5.00
N SER A 3 -20.95 -0.15 5.96
CA SER A 3 -21.75 1.07 5.92
C SER A 3 -20.95 2.16 6.62
N ILE A 4 -20.52 3.19 5.89
CA ILE A 4 -19.93 4.37 6.52
C ILE A 4 -21.09 5.24 7.01
N SER A 5 -21.30 5.28 8.33
CA SER A 5 -22.25 6.18 8.97
C SER A 5 -21.59 7.54 9.20
N TYR A 6 -22.17 8.62 8.66
CA TYR A 6 -21.76 9.98 8.98
C TYR A 6 -22.22 10.31 10.41
N SER A 7 -21.28 10.61 11.33
CA SER A 7 -21.60 11.37 12.53
C SER A 7 -21.47 12.86 12.23
N GLN A 8 -22.47 13.66 12.60
CA GLN A 8 -22.53 15.09 12.32
C GLN A 8 -21.43 15.92 13.01
N GLU A 9 -20.67 15.33 13.93
CA GLU A 9 -19.62 16.02 14.69
C GLU A 9 -18.23 15.98 14.03
N ASN A 10 -18.04 15.25 12.94
CA ASN A 10 -16.78 15.25 12.18
C ASN A 10 -17.06 15.21 10.67
N LYS A 11 -16.70 16.27 9.94
CA LYS A 11 -16.86 16.33 8.49
C LYS A 11 -15.80 15.44 7.84
N VAL A 12 -16.17 14.21 7.50
CA VAL A 12 -15.29 13.26 6.82
C VAL A 12 -15.73 13.10 5.37
N ASP A 13 -14.85 13.43 4.45
CA ASP A 13 -15.05 13.24 3.01
C ASP A 13 -14.22 12.05 2.53
N TYR A 14 -14.81 11.24 1.65
CA TYR A 14 -14.17 10.08 1.06
C TYR A 14 -14.17 10.22 -0.46
N TYR A 15 -13.06 9.84 -1.08
CA TYR A 15 -12.86 9.84 -2.53
C TYR A 15 -12.26 8.50 -2.93
N TYR A 16 -12.65 7.96 -4.07
CA TYR A 16 -12.19 6.65 -4.48
C TYR A 16 -12.18 6.46 -5.98
N ARG A 17 -11.45 5.44 -6.41
CA ARG A 17 -11.52 4.84 -7.74
C ARG A 17 -11.30 3.35 -7.59
N ASN A 18 -12.19 2.56 -8.17
CA ASN A 18 -11.97 1.13 -8.35
C ASN A 18 -11.47 0.90 -9.78
N TYR A 19 -10.45 0.07 -9.92
CA TYR A 19 -9.99 -0.41 -11.22
C TYR A 19 -9.63 -1.90 -11.11
N HIS A 20 -9.58 -2.59 -12.25
CA HIS A 20 -9.11 -3.98 -12.34
C HIS A 20 -9.73 -4.97 -11.33
N CYS A 21 -11.07 -5.05 -11.32
CA CYS A 21 -11.83 -6.07 -10.60
C CYS A 21 -11.91 -7.40 -11.37
N PHE A 22 -10.78 -8.04 -11.65
CA PHE A 22 -10.75 -9.32 -12.38
C PHE A 22 -11.16 -10.51 -11.49
N ASP A 23 -11.64 -11.59 -12.12
CA ASP A 23 -12.12 -12.78 -11.40
C ASP A 23 -10.99 -13.62 -10.76
N PHE A 24 -9.73 -13.36 -11.12
CA PHE A 24 -8.56 -14.10 -10.62
C PHE A 24 -7.80 -13.38 -9.49
N VAL A 25 -8.25 -12.20 -9.06
CA VAL A 25 -7.72 -11.50 -7.87
C VAL A 25 -8.71 -11.65 -6.71
N LYS A 26 -8.20 -11.80 -5.49
CA LYS A 26 -9.06 -11.93 -4.30
C LYS A 26 -9.80 -10.63 -4.04
N ARG A 27 -9.20 -9.50 -4.44
CA ARG A 27 -9.71 -8.15 -4.22
C ARG A 27 -9.55 -7.27 -5.46
N CYS A 28 -10.53 -6.40 -5.67
CA CYS A 28 -10.39 -5.31 -6.65
C CYS A 28 -9.23 -4.40 -6.25
N GLU A 29 -8.55 -3.84 -7.23
CA GLU A 29 -7.61 -2.76 -6.95
C GLU A 29 -8.39 -1.53 -6.46
N LEU A 30 -7.93 -1.00 -5.33
CA LEU A 30 -8.60 0.07 -4.62
C LEU A 30 -7.63 1.22 -4.44
N GLU A 31 -8.02 2.39 -4.94
CA GLU A 31 -7.40 3.66 -4.67
C GLU A 31 -8.42 4.53 -3.95
N ILE A 32 -8.11 4.91 -2.71
CA ILE A 32 -9.07 5.56 -1.81
C ILE A 32 -8.38 6.62 -0.95
N LEU A 33 -9.10 7.72 -0.73
CA LEU A 33 -8.65 8.86 0.03
C LEU A 33 -9.72 9.30 1.01
N LYS A 34 -9.30 9.60 2.24
CA LYS A 34 -10.13 10.12 3.32
C LYS A 34 -9.60 11.48 3.77
N ILE A 35 -10.45 12.49 3.75
CA ILE A 35 -10.18 13.80 4.34
C ILE A 35 -11.01 13.95 5.60
N LYS A 36 -10.37 14.14 6.75
CA LYS A 36 -11.05 14.48 8.00
C LYS A 36 -10.95 15.98 8.21
N ASN A 37 -12.08 16.64 8.51
CA ASN A 37 -12.17 18.04 8.91
C ASN A 37 -11.36 19.05 8.07
N LEU A 38 -11.03 18.72 6.81
CA LEU A 38 -10.08 19.46 5.96
C LEU A 38 -8.71 19.71 6.64
N ASP A 39 -8.33 18.88 7.62
CA ASP A 39 -7.09 18.99 8.39
C ASP A 39 -6.12 17.84 8.11
N THR A 40 -6.64 16.67 7.76
CA THR A 40 -5.88 15.43 7.66
C THR A 40 -6.31 14.68 6.41
N LEU A 41 -5.33 14.28 5.62
CA LEU A 41 -5.49 13.40 4.47
C LEU A 41 -4.89 12.03 4.81
N ILE A 42 -5.64 10.99 4.48
CA ILE A 42 -5.15 9.61 4.43
C ILE A 42 -5.43 9.12 3.02
N TYR A 43 -4.41 8.68 2.31
CA TYR A 43 -4.51 8.11 0.97
C TYR A 43 -3.99 6.67 1.01
N VAL A 44 -4.68 5.75 0.35
CA VAL A 44 -4.29 4.36 0.23
C VAL A 44 -4.52 3.89 -1.20
N THR A 45 -3.50 3.32 -1.82
CA THR A 45 -3.63 2.51 -3.05
C THR A 45 -3.16 1.10 -2.78
N SER A 46 -3.92 0.12 -3.27
CA SER A 46 -3.59 -1.30 -3.14
C SER A 46 -3.95 -2.03 -4.42
N SER A 47 -2.97 -2.77 -4.95
CA SER A 47 -3.10 -3.66 -6.09
C SER A 47 -2.46 -5.01 -5.78
N GLU A 48 -3.27 -6.06 -5.69
CA GLU A 48 -2.79 -7.43 -5.54
C GLU A 48 -2.07 -7.92 -6.81
N PHE A 49 -2.57 -7.56 -7.99
CA PHE A 49 -2.02 -8.01 -9.26
C PHE A 49 -0.62 -7.44 -9.50
N HIS A 50 -0.45 -6.13 -9.28
CA HIS A 50 0.83 -5.44 -9.44
C HIS A 50 1.73 -5.57 -8.20
N GLY A 51 1.21 -6.09 -7.08
CA GLY A 51 1.95 -6.15 -5.83
C GLY A 51 2.36 -4.75 -5.39
N ASN A 52 1.39 -3.85 -5.32
CA ASN A 52 1.62 -2.47 -4.90
C ASN A 52 0.72 -2.16 -3.70
N TYR A 53 1.31 -1.53 -2.69
CA TYR A 53 0.60 -0.93 -1.58
C TYR A 53 1.29 0.38 -1.25
N GLU A 54 0.53 1.47 -1.19
CA GLU A 54 1.03 2.76 -0.75
C GLU A 54 -0.03 3.40 0.15
N GLU A 55 0.40 3.84 1.32
CA GLU A 55 -0.40 4.51 2.33
C GLU A 55 0.31 5.80 2.75
N ILE A 56 -0.36 6.94 2.55
CA ILE A 56 0.18 8.27 2.83
C ILE A 56 -0.74 8.96 3.83
N HIS A 57 -0.17 9.54 4.88
CA HIS A 57 -0.87 10.43 5.80
C HIS A 57 -0.21 11.80 5.78
N GLY A 58 -1.04 12.83 5.66
CA GLY A 58 -0.58 14.21 5.62
C GLY A 58 -1.50 15.17 6.35
N LYS A 59 -0.94 16.29 6.80
CA LYS A 59 -1.70 17.43 7.33
C LYS A 59 -1.99 18.41 6.20
N LEU A 60 -3.24 18.87 6.13
CA LEU A 60 -3.71 19.81 5.14
C LEU A 60 -3.56 21.24 5.65
N SER A 61 -2.91 22.08 4.85
CA SER A 61 -2.86 23.53 5.03
C SER A 61 -3.61 24.20 3.88
N LYS A 62 -4.66 24.95 4.18
CA LYS A 62 -5.46 25.66 3.17
C LYS A 62 -4.64 26.78 2.53
N ILE A 63 -4.56 26.79 1.20
CA ILE A 63 -3.98 27.89 0.42
C ILE A 63 -5.10 28.82 -0.07
N ASN A 64 -6.14 28.22 -0.65
CA ASN A 64 -7.39 28.92 -1.02
C ASN A 64 -8.59 27.96 -0.89
N ASP A 65 -9.76 28.37 -1.40
CA ASP A 65 -11.02 27.61 -1.21
C ASP A 65 -11.01 26.19 -1.75
N SER A 66 -10.14 25.89 -2.71
CA SER A 66 -10.06 24.55 -3.32
C SER A 66 -8.67 23.93 -3.25
N ILE A 67 -7.62 24.71 -2.99
CA ILE A 67 -6.22 24.26 -3.01
C ILE A 67 -5.69 24.10 -1.59
N TYR A 68 -5.09 22.94 -1.34
CA TYR A 68 -4.47 22.58 -0.07
C TYR A 68 -3.05 22.09 -0.31
N PHE A 69 -2.14 22.47 0.59
CA PHE A 69 -0.82 21.87 0.72
C PHE A 69 -0.91 20.68 1.68
N VAL A 70 -0.31 19.56 1.30
CA VAL A 70 -0.26 18.32 2.07
C VAL A 70 1.14 18.15 2.64
N LYS A 71 1.27 18.36 3.95
CA LYS A 71 2.50 18.06 4.67
C LYS A 71 2.51 16.61 5.11
N THR A 72 3.30 15.77 4.45
CA THR A 72 3.36 14.33 4.72
C THR A 72 4.04 14.05 6.06
N PHE A 73 3.49 13.15 6.86
CA PHE A 73 4.09 12.75 8.15
C PHE A 73 4.15 11.24 8.36
N LYS A 74 3.39 10.45 7.59
CA LYS A 74 3.50 8.99 7.57
C LYS A 74 3.40 8.52 6.13
N HIS A 75 4.26 7.60 5.77
CA HIS A 75 4.23 6.91 4.50
C HIS A 75 4.52 5.44 4.77
N LEU A 76 3.79 4.55 4.11
CA LEU A 76 4.11 3.14 4.04
C LEU A 76 3.97 2.73 2.59
N SER A 77 5.07 2.29 1.97
CA SER A 77 5.05 1.80 0.60
C SER A 77 5.62 0.39 0.52
N GLN A 78 5.08 -0.37 -0.42
CA GLN A 78 5.65 -1.60 -0.89
C GLN A 78 6.59 -1.29 -2.06
N SER A 79 7.84 -1.71 -1.95
CA SER A 79 8.80 -1.67 -3.07
C SER A 79 9.41 -3.03 -3.33
N GLY A 80 9.60 -3.35 -4.61
CA GLY A 80 10.28 -4.56 -5.08
C GLY A 80 10.84 -4.35 -6.48
N ASN A 81 12.13 -4.65 -6.70
CA ASN A 81 12.75 -4.55 -8.02
C ASN A 81 12.44 -5.79 -8.86
N GLY A 82 11.93 -5.58 -10.08
CA GLY A 82 11.53 -6.62 -11.04
C GLY A 82 12.68 -7.33 -11.78
N ASP A 83 13.89 -7.36 -11.22
CA ASP A 83 15.08 -7.91 -11.87
C ASP A 83 15.26 -9.42 -11.62
N LYS A 84 15.89 -10.12 -12.58
CA LYS A 84 16.10 -11.58 -12.59
C LYS A 84 17.06 -12.10 -11.49
N PRO A 85 16.97 -13.39 -11.10
CA PRO A 85 17.64 -13.93 -9.91
C PRO A 85 18.98 -14.65 -10.21
N PHE A 86 19.72 -14.94 -9.13
CA PHE A 86 20.98 -15.72 -8.98
C PHE A 86 22.34 -15.01 -9.12
N SER A 87 23.00 -14.70 -7.97
CA SER A 87 24.48 -14.71 -7.90
C SER A 87 25.14 -14.74 -6.50
N VAL A 88 24.48 -14.43 -5.35
CA VAL A 88 25.25 -14.14 -4.11
C VAL A 88 24.87 -14.85 -2.78
N ALA A 89 23.60 -15.11 -2.40
CA ALA A 89 23.30 -15.87 -1.15
C ALA A 89 21.98 -16.65 -1.23
N LYS A 90 21.96 -17.96 -0.93
CA LYS A 90 20.81 -18.83 -1.29
C LYS A 90 19.83 -19.13 -0.16
N ASP A 91 20.14 -18.75 1.07
CA ASP A 91 19.53 -19.32 2.28
C ASP A 91 18.87 -18.29 3.21
N SER A 92 18.79 -17.02 2.81
CA SER A 92 18.20 -15.98 3.65
C SER A 92 17.56 -14.83 2.89
N ILE A 93 16.50 -14.27 3.47
CA ILE A 93 15.81 -13.06 3.02
C ILE A 93 16.24 -11.87 3.87
N PHE A 94 16.55 -10.76 3.21
CA PHE A 94 16.74 -9.46 3.86
C PHE A 94 15.51 -8.58 3.68
N PHE A 95 15.08 -7.96 4.78
CA PHE A 95 13.88 -7.16 4.86
C PHE A 95 14.12 -5.89 5.69
N PHE A 96 13.89 -4.73 5.10
CA PHE A 96 13.92 -3.42 5.77
C PHE A 96 12.51 -2.93 6.08
N CYS A 97 12.34 -2.32 7.25
CA CYS A 97 11.06 -1.76 7.65
C CYS A 97 11.18 -0.46 8.43
N ASP A 98 10.09 0.31 8.43
CA ASP A 98 9.93 1.39 9.38
C ASP A 98 9.88 0.87 10.83
N SER A 99 10.37 1.68 11.78
CA SER A 99 10.36 1.35 13.20
C SER A 99 8.95 1.07 13.77
N SER A 100 7.91 1.68 13.19
CA SER A 100 6.51 1.46 13.58
C SER A 100 6.02 0.03 13.30
N LEU A 101 6.74 -0.73 12.46
CA LEU A 101 6.42 -2.12 12.16
C LEU A 101 7.14 -3.11 13.09
N ILE A 102 8.04 -2.64 13.98
CA ILE A 102 8.70 -3.49 14.98
C ILE A 102 7.63 -4.12 15.90
N ASN A 103 7.80 -5.41 16.20
CA ASN A 103 6.86 -6.31 16.86
C ASN A 103 5.68 -6.81 16.03
N SER A 104 5.53 -6.37 14.78
CA SER A 104 4.53 -6.95 13.87
C SER A 104 4.94 -8.36 13.42
N THR A 105 3.96 -9.12 12.94
CA THR A 105 4.17 -10.43 12.34
C THR A 105 4.38 -10.30 10.84
N ILE A 106 5.33 -11.04 10.31
CA ILE A 106 5.54 -11.23 8.87
C ILE A 106 5.49 -12.72 8.55
N TRP A 107 4.83 -13.07 7.46
CA TRP A 107 4.80 -14.44 6.97
C TRP A 107 5.69 -14.60 5.75
N ILE A 108 6.41 -15.70 5.68
CA ILE A 108 7.11 -16.15 4.48
C ILE A 108 6.30 -17.31 3.91
N GLU A 109 5.64 -17.10 2.77
CA GLU A 109 4.89 -18.13 2.06
C GLU A 109 5.69 -18.64 0.86
N TYR A 110 5.85 -19.96 0.79
CA TYR A 110 6.51 -20.69 -0.27
C TYR A 110 5.51 -21.06 -1.38
N LEU A 111 6.00 -21.33 -2.60
CA LEU A 111 5.13 -21.71 -3.72
C LEU A 111 4.29 -22.98 -3.46
N ASN A 112 4.75 -23.87 -2.58
CA ASN A 112 4.01 -25.06 -2.17
C ASN A 112 2.90 -24.78 -1.14
N GLY A 113 2.68 -23.50 -0.78
CA GLY A 113 1.68 -23.06 0.19
C GLY A 113 2.11 -23.19 1.66
N GLN A 114 3.32 -23.68 1.95
CA GLN A 114 3.86 -23.67 3.30
C GLN A 114 4.11 -22.22 3.75
N LYS A 115 3.84 -21.93 5.02
CA LYS A 115 4.02 -20.61 5.62
C LYS A 115 4.88 -20.70 6.87
N GLU A 116 5.83 -19.78 6.98
CA GLU A 116 6.65 -19.59 8.18
C GLU A 116 6.33 -18.22 8.79
N GLN A 117 6.13 -18.20 10.11
CA GLN A 117 5.82 -16.98 10.85
C GLN A 117 7.10 -16.42 11.47
N HIS A 118 7.36 -15.13 11.24
CA HIS A 118 8.45 -14.41 11.87
C HIS A 118 7.93 -13.14 12.54
N LYS A 119 8.63 -12.71 13.58
CA LYS A 119 8.40 -11.42 14.23
C LYS A 119 9.44 -10.42 13.73
N ILE A 120 9.02 -9.18 13.49
CA ILE A 120 9.92 -8.08 13.15
C ILE A 120 10.58 -7.58 14.43
N TYR A 121 11.91 -7.64 14.51
CA TYR A 121 12.67 -7.26 15.72
C TYR A 121 13.38 -5.93 15.57
N SER A 122 13.68 -5.54 14.33
CA SER A 122 14.46 -4.34 14.00
C SER A 122 14.00 -3.74 12.68
N THR A 123 14.52 -2.56 12.34
CA THR A 123 14.32 -1.95 11.02
C THR A 123 15.05 -2.66 9.90
N GLU A 124 16.02 -3.52 10.24
CA GLU A 124 16.72 -4.42 9.32
C GLU A 124 16.58 -5.84 9.84
N ASN A 125 16.00 -6.75 9.06
CA ASN A 125 15.75 -8.13 9.46
C ASN A 125 16.36 -9.09 8.45
N LYS A 126 16.87 -10.20 8.96
CA LYS A 126 17.35 -11.33 8.17
C LYS A 126 16.62 -12.59 8.64
N PHE A 127 15.90 -13.23 7.73
CA PHE A 127 15.22 -14.49 8.00
C PHE A 127 15.86 -15.61 7.20
N TRP A 128 16.22 -16.70 7.86
CA TRP A 128 16.72 -17.90 7.19
C TRP A 128 15.56 -18.61 6.50
N ILE A 129 15.80 -19.11 5.29
CA ILE A 129 14.80 -19.83 4.50
C ILE A 129 15.23 -21.27 4.26
N ASN A 130 14.25 -22.16 4.17
CA ASN A 130 14.51 -23.55 3.83
C ASN A 130 14.80 -23.73 2.33
N GLU A 131 16.08 -23.82 1.96
CA GLU A 131 16.52 -24.03 0.56
C GLU A 131 15.88 -25.28 -0.08
N LYS A 132 15.55 -26.31 0.71
CA LYS A 132 14.94 -27.56 0.20
C LYS A 132 13.55 -27.34 -0.40
N LEU A 133 12.93 -26.19 -0.15
CA LEU A 133 11.66 -25.80 -0.73
C LEU A 133 11.82 -25.08 -2.08
N PHE A 134 13.06 -24.83 -2.54
CA PHE A 134 13.42 -24.27 -3.85
C PHE A 134 13.97 -25.34 -4.77
N ASN A 135 13.08 -26.13 -5.35
CA ASN A 135 13.47 -27.22 -6.24
C ASN A 135 13.45 -26.80 -7.72
N LYS A 136 12.89 -25.63 -8.05
CA LYS A 136 12.80 -25.10 -9.42
C LYS A 136 13.36 -23.69 -9.50
N GLU A 137 13.93 -23.37 -10.67
CA GLU A 137 14.49 -22.05 -11.00
C GLU A 137 13.46 -20.91 -10.87
N LYS A 138 12.17 -21.22 -10.98
CA LYS A 138 11.06 -20.25 -10.90
C LYS A 138 10.35 -20.25 -9.55
N ASP A 139 10.83 -20.98 -8.54
CA ASP A 139 10.22 -20.97 -7.22
C ASP A 139 10.32 -19.56 -6.63
N ARG A 140 9.23 -19.11 -6.01
CA ARG A 140 9.07 -17.77 -5.45
C ARG A 140 8.75 -17.85 -3.98
N LEU A 141 9.14 -16.80 -3.27
CA LEU A 141 8.66 -16.53 -1.93
C LEU A 141 7.79 -15.28 -1.94
N TYR A 142 6.84 -15.28 -1.02
CA TYR A 142 6.00 -14.14 -0.72
C TYR A 142 6.28 -13.73 0.72
N LEU A 143 6.72 -12.49 0.91
CA LEU A 143 6.71 -11.87 2.22
C LEU A 143 5.38 -11.16 2.38
N ILE A 144 4.63 -11.56 3.38
CA ILE A 144 3.28 -11.10 3.63
C ILE A 144 3.27 -10.37 4.95
N LEU A 145 3.06 -9.06 4.89
CA LEU A 145 2.76 -8.24 6.06
C LEU A 145 1.26 -8.03 6.12
N GLU A 146 0.64 -8.48 7.21
CA GLU A 146 -0.76 -8.20 7.48
C GLU A 146 -0.87 -6.83 8.17
N CYS A 147 -1.56 -5.89 7.53
CA CYS A 147 -1.83 -4.57 8.10
C CYS A 147 -3.32 -4.22 7.99
N LYS A 148 -3.77 -3.25 8.78
CA LYS A 148 -5.16 -2.78 8.70
C LYS A 148 -5.23 -1.57 7.78
N ASN A 149 -6.06 -1.61 6.74
CA ASN A 149 -6.32 -0.45 5.90
C ASN A 149 -6.95 0.67 6.76
N PRO A 150 -6.33 1.84 6.87
CA PRO A 150 -6.77 2.90 7.79
C PRO A 150 -8.08 3.60 7.37
N ILE A 151 -8.62 3.30 6.19
CA ILE A 151 -9.84 3.93 5.65
C ILE A 151 -11.01 2.96 5.70
N VAL A 152 -10.84 1.73 5.19
CA VAL A 152 -11.91 0.72 5.11
C VAL A 152 -11.90 -0.26 6.28
N ASP A 153 -10.93 -0.17 7.18
CA ASP A 153 -10.85 -1.02 8.39
C ASP A 153 -10.78 -2.53 8.08
N GLU A 154 -10.23 -2.89 6.93
CA GLU A 154 -10.03 -4.26 6.46
C GLU A 154 -8.57 -4.69 6.62
N ASN A 155 -8.33 -5.97 6.86
CA ASN A 155 -6.98 -6.52 6.84
C ASN A 155 -6.49 -6.61 5.39
N VAL A 156 -5.38 -5.94 5.09
CA VAL A 156 -4.69 -5.98 3.81
C VAL A 156 -3.43 -6.82 3.96
N GLU A 157 -3.23 -7.72 3.01
CA GLU A 157 -1.98 -8.45 2.84
C GLU A 157 -1.08 -7.64 1.91
N ILE A 158 -0.01 -7.08 2.45
CA ILE A 158 1.04 -6.47 1.64
C ILE A 158 1.99 -7.60 1.24
N VAL A 159 1.97 -7.96 -0.05
CA VAL A 159 2.65 -9.15 -0.56
C VAL A 159 3.82 -8.74 -1.46
N SER A 160 5.03 -8.85 -0.94
CA SER A 160 6.24 -8.64 -1.75
C SER A 160 6.80 -9.96 -2.27
N LYS A 161 7.00 -10.02 -3.59
CA LYS A 161 7.60 -11.17 -4.27
C LYS A 161 9.11 -11.11 -4.07
N TYR A 162 9.64 -12.02 -3.27
CA TYR A 162 11.08 -12.16 -3.14
C TYR A 162 11.63 -13.04 -4.25
N PHE A 163 12.59 -12.50 -4.98
CA PHE A 163 13.24 -13.19 -6.09
C PHE A 163 14.76 -13.26 -5.94
N ASN A 164 15.41 -12.38 -5.16
CA ASN A 164 16.87 -12.28 -5.20
C ASN A 164 17.54 -11.78 -3.88
N PRO A 165 18.64 -12.42 -3.44
CA PRO A 165 19.44 -12.08 -2.24
C PRO A 165 20.28 -10.80 -2.23
N LYS A 166 20.43 -10.11 -3.37
CA LYS A 166 20.99 -8.76 -3.40
C LYS A 166 19.98 -7.67 -3.04
N PHE A 167 18.70 -8.01 -2.95
CA PHE A 167 17.64 -7.03 -2.79
C PHE A 167 16.98 -7.21 -1.44
N CYS A 168 16.78 -6.09 -0.79
CA CYS A 168 16.04 -6.05 0.44
C CYS A 168 14.60 -5.71 0.11
N ILE A 169 13.66 -6.49 0.63
CA ILE A 169 12.25 -6.10 0.60
C ILE A 169 12.12 -4.94 1.57
N ALA A 170 11.54 -3.83 1.13
CA ALA A 170 11.36 -2.65 1.95
C ALA A 170 9.86 -2.40 2.17
N PHE A 171 9.44 -2.41 3.43
CA PHE A 171 8.20 -1.78 3.91
C PHE A 171 8.60 -0.52 4.66
N THR A 172 9.02 0.50 3.90
CA THR A 172 9.62 1.70 4.46
C THR A 172 8.58 2.81 4.60
N SER A 173 8.76 3.63 5.65
CA SER A 173 8.46 5.03 5.49
C SER A 173 9.61 5.63 4.70
N LEU A 174 9.32 6.09 3.48
CA LEU A 174 10.27 6.96 2.81
C LEU A 174 10.17 8.29 3.55
N SER A 175 11.19 8.61 4.34
CA SER A 175 11.37 9.93 4.98
C SER A 175 11.58 11.08 3.98
N GLN A 176 11.30 10.83 2.69
CA GLN A 176 11.45 11.74 1.56
C GLN A 176 10.30 11.58 0.55
N LEU A 177 9.06 11.38 1.01
CA LEU A 177 7.94 11.80 0.17
C LEU A 177 7.91 13.33 0.21
N GLU A 178 8.03 13.95 -0.95
CA GLU A 178 7.90 15.40 -1.06
C GLU A 178 6.47 15.80 -0.69
N ASP A 179 6.36 16.88 0.08
CA ASP A 179 5.07 17.51 0.34
C ASP A 179 4.45 17.96 -1.00
N PHE A 180 3.14 17.80 -1.14
CA PHE A 180 2.46 17.98 -2.43
C PHE A 180 1.22 18.84 -2.28
N TYR A 181 0.61 19.18 -3.41
CA TYR A 181 -0.59 20.01 -3.44
C TYR A 181 -1.78 19.20 -3.95
N ILE A 182 -2.96 19.50 -3.45
CA ILE A 182 -4.21 18.91 -3.93
C ILE A 182 -5.25 19.99 -4.22
N ILE A 183 -6.12 19.71 -5.18
CA ILE A 183 -7.38 20.41 -5.39
C ILE A 183 -8.50 19.54 -4.84
N VAL A 184 -9.27 20.08 -3.90
CA VAL A 184 -10.49 19.46 -3.37
C VAL A 184 -11.69 20.21 -3.93
N SER A 185 -12.64 19.47 -4.49
CA SER A 185 -13.92 20.00 -4.98
C SER A 185 -15.08 19.17 -4.43
N ASP A 186 -16.31 19.62 -4.68
CA ASP A 186 -17.52 18.89 -4.31
C ASP A 186 -17.64 17.52 -4.98
N LYS A 187 -16.98 17.32 -6.13
CA LYS A 187 -17.07 16.11 -6.96
C LYS A 187 -15.84 15.22 -6.91
N GLN A 188 -14.66 15.79 -6.73
CA GLN A 188 -13.39 15.07 -6.90
C GLN A 188 -12.26 15.70 -6.10
N VAL A 189 -11.21 14.92 -5.88
CA VAL A 189 -9.91 15.38 -5.40
C VAL A 189 -8.81 15.00 -6.39
N ILE A 190 -7.90 15.93 -6.65
CA ILE A 190 -6.83 15.77 -7.65
C ILE A 190 -5.51 16.26 -7.06
N THR A 191 -4.40 15.56 -7.34
CA THR A 191 -3.05 16.04 -7.05
C THR A 191 -2.59 17.08 -8.07
N LEU A 192 -2.03 18.18 -7.60
CA LEU A 192 -1.36 19.20 -8.40
C LEU A 192 0.11 18.84 -8.60
N ASN A 193 0.36 17.71 -9.25
CA ASN A 193 1.73 17.35 -9.64
C ASN A 193 2.02 18.00 -10.98
N PHE A 194 2.86 19.04 -10.97
CA PHE A 194 3.41 19.60 -12.19
C PHE A 194 4.42 18.60 -12.76
N GLY A 195 4.07 17.97 -13.88
CA GLY A 195 5.07 17.35 -14.74
C GLY A 195 5.87 18.45 -15.42
N SER A 196 6.82 19.07 -14.72
CA SER A 196 7.88 19.81 -15.39
C SER A 196 8.77 18.78 -16.09
N GLU A 197 9.04 18.98 -17.37
CA GLU A 197 9.97 18.19 -18.18
C GLU A 197 11.25 17.88 -17.36
N GLY A 198 11.37 16.64 -16.88
CA GLY A 198 12.46 16.25 -15.96
C GLY A 198 12.02 15.42 -14.75
N HIS A 199 11.45 14.23 -14.98
CA HIS A 199 11.55 13.02 -14.14
C HIS A 199 11.43 13.03 -12.60
N GLN A 200 10.85 14.04 -11.94
CA GLN A 200 10.52 13.93 -10.51
C GLN A 200 9.07 14.33 -10.24
N SER A 201 8.24 13.35 -9.88
CA SER A 201 6.89 13.58 -9.36
C SER A 201 6.99 14.02 -7.91
N ILE A 202 6.48 15.21 -7.60
CA ILE A 202 6.33 15.71 -6.23
C ILE A 202 5.12 15.00 -5.60
N GLY A 203 5.32 13.79 -5.08
CA GLY A 203 4.27 13.02 -4.40
C GLY A 203 3.43 12.09 -5.29
N PRO A 204 2.36 11.49 -4.75
CA PRO A 204 1.48 10.56 -5.48
C PRO A 204 0.71 11.30 -6.57
N ILE A 205 0.32 10.60 -7.64
CA ILE A 205 -0.52 11.15 -8.72
C ILE A 205 -1.88 10.48 -8.65
N PHE A 206 -2.93 11.24 -8.33
CA PHE A 206 -4.29 10.70 -8.29
C PHE A 206 -5.35 11.71 -8.76
N LYS A 207 -6.46 11.14 -9.22
CA LYS A 207 -7.73 11.83 -9.49
C LYS A 207 -8.85 10.91 -9.05
N LEU A 208 -9.50 11.27 -7.94
CA LEU A 208 -10.47 10.41 -7.25
C LEU A 208 -11.83 11.11 -7.18
N ASP A 209 -12.89 10.36 -7.44
CA ASP A 209 -14.26 10.86 -7.37
C ASP A 209 -14.79 10.76 -5.94
N ARG A 210 -15.58 11.74 -5.53
CA ARG A 210 -16.19 11.77 -4.20
C ARG A 210 -17.20 10.64 -4.07
N MET A 211 -17.08 9.87 -2.99
CA MET A 211 -18.06 8.85 -2.64
C MET A 211 -19.41 9.50 -2.37
N LYS A 212 -20.45 9.00 -3.04
CA LYS A 212 -21.83 9.37 -2.75
C LYS A 212 -22.35 8.56 -1.57
N GLN A 213 -23.36 9.09 -0.88
CA GLN A 213 -24.06 8.34 0.16
C GLN A 213 -24.61 7.02 -0.41
N GLY A 214 -24.36 5.91 0.29
CA GLY A 214 -24.76 4.56 -0.16
C GLY A 214 -23.79 3.88 -1.12
N THR A 215 -22.66 4.50 -1.48
CA THR A 215 -21.60 3.84 -2.25
C THR A 215 -21.08 2.62 -1.48
N GLN A 216 -21.11 1.45 -2.10
CA GLN A 216 -20.60 0.21 -1.53
C GLN A 216 -19.24 -0.13 -2.15
N LEU A 217 -18.24 -0.34 -1.29
CA LEU A 217 -16.98 -0.93 -1.73
C LEU A 217 -17.13 -2.46 -1.74
N PRO A 218 -16.69 -3.14 -2.82
CA PRO A 218 -16.77 -4.60 -2.88
C PRO A 218 -15.87 -5.23 -1.80
N LYS A 219 -16.48 -5.85 -0.79
CA LYS A 219 -15.78 -6.70 0.20
C LYS A 219 -15.65 -8.12 -0.35
N ASP A 220 -14.47 -8.73 -0.18
CA ASP A 220 -14.16 -10.16 -0.29
C ASP A 220 -14.97 -10.90 -1.38
N ARG A 221 -14.47 -10.88 -2.62
CA ARG A 221 -15.08 -11.68 -3.70
C ARG A 221 -14.72 -13.14 -3.52
N LYS A 222 -15.70 -14.04 -3.71
CA LYS A 222 -15.43 -15.47 -3.88
C LYS A 222 -14.62 -15.63 -5.16
N LEU A 223 -13.38 -16.12 -5.03
CA LEU A 223 -12.64 -16.66 -6.17
C LEU A 223 -13.43 -17.85 -6.73
N TYR A 224 -13.57 -17.92 -8.05
CA TYR A 224 -14.02 -19.16 -8.69
C TYR A 224 -12.82 -20.11 -8.75
N ASP A 225 -12.97 -21.33 -8.24
CA ASP A 225 -11.97 -22.38 -8.41
C ASP A 225 -11.83 -22.67 -9.91
N LEU A 226 -10.60 -22.55 -10.43
CA LEU A 226 -10.22 -22.98 -11.78
C LEU A 226 -10.02 -24.49 -11.84
#